data_AF-X1AFM2-F1
#
_entry.id   AF-X1AFM2-F1
#
_cell.length_a   1.000
_cell.length_b   1.000
_cell.length_c   1.000
_cell.angle_alpha   90.00
_cell.angle_beta   90.00
_cell.angle_gamma   90.00
#
_symmetry.space_group_name_H-M   'P 1'
#
loop_
_entity.id
_entity.type
_entity.pdbx_description
1 polymer ?
#
loop_
_entity_poly.entity_id
_entity_poly.type
_entity_poly.pdbx_seq_one_letter_code
_entity_poly.pdbx_strand_id
1 'polypeptide(L)'
;GKHIPFSELPTGEKFQELKKSGKQFIDTIKMIAYRAETALVNILRGNILKKDEARSIVRQIFTTDADIEPDNEKAVLKVCIHNMTSPRNNRYVEKLCKVLNESETTFPGTNLRLIYNLVSN
;
A
#
# COMPACT_ATOMS: atom_id res chain seq x y z
N GLY A 1 27.46 -3.78 40.65
CA GLY A 1 26.14 -3.24 40.96
C GLY A 1 25.24 -4.36 41.40
N LYS A 2 24.32 -4.14 42.36
CA LYS A 2 23.35 -5.16 42.77
C LYS A 2 22.43 -5.51 41.59
N HIS A 3 22.40 -6.77 41.20
CA HIS A 3 21.40 -7.30 40.28
C HIS A 3 20.23 -7.80 41.13
N ILE A 4 19.01 -7.33 40.84
CA ILE A 4 17.78 -7.79 41.49
C ILE A 4 16.90 -8.52 40.47
N PRO A 5 16.21 -9.60 40.88
CA PRO A 5 15.21 -10.26 40.05
C PRO A 5 14.08 -9.31 39.65
N PHE A 6 13.58 -9.42 38.42
CA PHE A 6 12.49 -8.58 37.89
C PHE A 6 11.23 -8.59 38.77
N SER A 7 10.97 -9.71 39.46
CA SER A 7 9.86 -9.86 40.40
C SER A 7 9.92 -8.86 41.57
N GLU A 8 11.11 -8.44 41.96
CA GLU A 8 11.39 -7.57 43.12
C GLU A 8 11.47 -6.08 42.76
N LEU A 9 11.30 -5.72 41.49
CA LEU A 9 11.27 -4.31 41.09
C LEU A 9 10.05 -3.58 41.69
N PRO A 10 10.20 -2.34 42.18
CA PRO A 10 9.07 -1.50 42.57
C PRO A 10 8.08 -1.36 41.41
N THR A 11 6.77 -1.32 41.67
CA THR A 11 5.72 -1.27 40.63
C THR A 11 5.85 -0.09 39.67
N GLY A 12 6.44 1.03 40.09
CA GLY A 12 6.75 2.18 39.22
C GLY A 12 7.99 2.01 38.33
N GLU A 13 8.85 1.03 38.61
CA GLU A 13 10.07 0.70 37.87
C GLU A 13 9.97 -0.61 37.09
N LYS A 14 8.91 -1.39 37.30
CA LYS A 14 8.58 -2.52 36.43
C LYS A 14 8.28 -1.98 35.04
N PHE A 15 9.06 -2.40 34.05
CA PHE A 15 8.80 -2.08 32.64
C PHE A 15 7.33 -2.37 32.33
N GLN A 16 6.60 -1.35 31.88
CA GLN A 16 5.31 -1.57 31.26
C GLN A 16 5.58 -2.34 29.97
N GLU A 17 5.29 -3.65 29.96
CA GLU A 17 5.26 -4.43 28.72
C GLU A 17 4.41 -3.63 27.72
N LEU A 18 5.03 -3.13 26.65
CA LEU A 18 4.30 -2.72 25.46
C LEU A 18 3.64 -3.99 24.92
N LYS A 19 2.42 -4.20 25.41
CA LYS A 19 1.48 -5.31 25.24
C LYS A 19 1.72 -6.02 23.90
N LYS A 20 1.98 -7.33 23.94
CA LYS A 20 2.06 -8.24 22.76
C LYS A 20 0.99 -7.96 21.68
N SER A 21 -0.19 -7.49 22.10
CA SER A 21 -1.29 -7.03 21.25
C SER A 21 -0.90 -5.90 20.26
N GLY A 22 -0.12 -4.89 20.66
CA GLY A 22 0.33 -3.83 19.76
C GLY A 22 1.25 -4.34 18.66
N LYS A 23 2.13 -5.29 19.01
CA LYS A 23 2.99 -5.97 18.02
C LYS A 23 2.17 -6.77 17.02
N GLN A 24 1.22 -7.58 17.48
CA GLN A 24 0.35 -8.37 16.60
C GLN A 24 -0.45 -7.49 15.63
N PHE A 25 -0.97 -6.35 16.10
CA PHE A 25 -1.68 -5.39 15.27
C PHE A 25 -0.79 -4.83 14.14
N ILE A 26 0.41 -4.36 14.48
CA ILE A 26 1.36 -3.83 13.49
C ILE A 26 1.82 -4.92 12.52
N ASP A 27 2.12 -6.12 13.00
CA ASP A 27 2.54 -7.24 12.15
C ASP A 27 1.42 -7.65 11.18
N THR A 28 0.15 -7.55 11.59
CA THR A 28 -1.00 -7.79 10.71
C THR A 28 -1.06 -6.77 9.58
N ILE A 29 -0.90 -5.48 9.88
CA ILE A 29 -0.87 -4.42 8.86
C ILE A 29 0.27 -4.66 7.87
N LYS A 30 1.48 -4.97 8.37
CA LYS A 30 2.64 -5.28 7.52
C LYS A 30 2.39 -6.45 6.59
N MET A 31 1.74 -7.51 7.10
CA MET A 31 1.42 -8.69 6.29
C MET A 31 0.41 -8.37 5.18
N ILE A 32 -0.60 -7.53 5.45
CA ILE A 32 -1.56 -7.08 4.44
C ILE A 32 -0.84 -6.24 3.37
N ALA A 33 -0.02 -5.27 3.79
CA ALA A 33 0.75 -4.43 2.88
C ALA A 33 1.70 -5.26 2.00
N TYR A 34 2.43 -6.21 2.59
CA TYR A 34 3.34 -7.10 1.87
C TYR A 34 2.62 -7.97 0.83
N ARG A 35 1.43 -8.48 1.16
CA ARG A 35 0.59 -9.26 0.23
C ARG A 35 0.07 -8.39 -0.90
N ALA A 36 -0.39 -7.18 -0.60
CA ALA A 36 -0.85 -6.22 -1.61
C ALA A 36 0.29 -5.86 -2.58
N GLU A 37 1.47 -5.50 -2.07
CA GLU A 37 2.66 -5.27 -2.91
C GLU A 37 2.96 -6.48 -3.80
N THR A 38 2.98 -7.68 -3.22
CA THR A 38 3.27 -8.91 -3.96
C THR A 38 2.23 -9.19 -5.06
N ALA A 39 0.95 -8.91 -4.82
CA ALA A 39 -0.10 -9.02 -5.83
C ALA A 39 0.12 -8.04 -6.99
N LEU A 40 0.42 -6.76 -6.71
CA LEU A 40 0.71 -5.77 -7.74
C LEU A 40 1.95 -6.14 -8.55
N VAL A 41 3.01 -6.63 -7.89
CA VAL A 41 4.22 -7.13 -8.58
C VAL A 41 3.87 -8.28 -9.52
N ASN A 42 3.02 -9.21 -9.10
CA ASN A 42 2.61 -10.34 -9.93
C ASN A 42 1.78 -9.90 -11.15
N ILE A 43 0.89 -8.92 -11.00
CA ILE A 43 0.14 -8.32 -12.13
C ILE A 43 1.12 -7.71 -13.15
N LEU A 44 2.11 -6.95 -12.66
CA LEU A 44 3.09 -6.30 -13.53
C LEU A 44 4.06 -7.28 -14.20
N ARG A 45 4.42 -8.38 -13.54
CA ARG A 45 5.32 -9.41 -14.11
C ARG A 45 4.81 -10.02 -15.42
N GLY A 46 3.50 -10.12 -15.61
CA GLY A 46 2.92 -10.57 -16.89
C GLY A 46 3.21 -9.64 -18.07
N ASN A 47 3.64 -8.40 -17.80
CA ASN A 47 3.84 -7.35 -18.79
C ASN A 47 5.30 -6.85 -18.88
N ILE A 48 6.16 -7.22 -17.93
CA ILE A 48 7.53 -6.70 -17.79
C ILE A 48 8.54 -7.77 -18.24
N LEU A 49 9.55 -7.33 -19.01
CA LEU A 49 10.58 -8.20 -19.57
C LEU A 49 11.57 -8.75 -18.53
N LYS A 50 11.86 -8.00 -17.45
CA LYS A 50 12.79 -8.39 -16.37
C LYS A 50 12.06 -8.52 -15.03
N LYS A 51 12.12 -9.70 -14.41
CA LYS A 51 11.39 -10.01 -13.16
C LYS A 51 11.71 -9.06 -11.98
N ASP A 52 12.94 -8.55 -11.91
CA ASP A 52 13.37 -7.65 -10.84
C ASP A 52 12.88 -6.20 -11.03
N GLU A 53 12.51 -5.82 -12.25
CA GLU A 53 12.03 -4.48 -12.59
C GLU A 53 10.61 -4.23 -12.04
N ALA A 54 9.78 -5.26 -11.95
CA ALA A 54 8.40 -5.15 -11.46
C ALA A 54 8.30 -4.59 -10.03
N ARG A 55 9.15 -5.10 -9.11
CA ARG A 55 9.15 -4.62 -7.72
C ARG A 55 9.70 -3.20 -7.60
N SER A 56 10.65 -2.82 -8.46
CA SER A 56 11.13 -1.43 -8.54
C SER A 56 10.01 -0.48 -8.95
N ILE A 57 9.22 -0.84 -9.97
CA ILE A 57 8.09 -0.03 -10.43
C ILE A 57 7.02 0.10 -9.35
N VAL A 58 6.62 -1.00 -8.68
CA VAL A 58 5.63 -0.91 -7.59
C VAL A 58 6.10 0.03 -6.48
N ARG A 59 7.38 -0.05 -6.09
CA ARG A 59 7.95 0.88 -5.10
C ARG A 59 7.88 2.32 -5.57
N GLN A 60 8.20 2.57 -6.84
CA GLN A 60 8.11 3.91 -7.41
C GLN A 60 6.66 4.42 -7.34
N ILE A 61 5.66 3.59 -7.70
CA ILE A 61 4.23 3.96 -7.64
C ILE A 61 3.85 4.41 -6.22
N PHE A 62 4.28 3.68 -5.19
CA PHE A 62 3.97 4.02 -3.79
C PHE A 62 4.61 5.33 -3.30
N THR A 63 5.63 5.83 -4.00
CA THR A 63 6.29 7.10 -3.69
C THR A 63 5.89 8.23 -4.64
N THR A 64 5.10 7.93 -5.67
CA THR A 64 4.62 8.93 -6.63
C THR A 64 3.39 9.61 -6.06
N ASP A 65 3.34 10.93 -6.20
CA ASP A 65 2.16 11.71 -5.82
C ASP A 65 0.93 11.29 -6.63
N ALA A 66 -0.24 11.37 -6.01
CA ALA A 66 -1.50 11.06 -6.65
C ALA A 66 -2.61 11.97 -6.13
N ASP A 67 -3.44 12.43 -7.06
CA ASP A 67 -4.64 13.19 -6.72
C ASP A 67 -5.78 12.22 -6.38
N ILE A 68 -6.49 12.49 -5.30
CA ILE A 68 -7.64 11.71 -4.85
C ILE A 68 -8.88 12.60 -4.88
N GLU A 69 -9.78 12.32 -5.81
CA GLU A 69 -10.93 13.16 -6.09
C GLU A 69 -12.24 12.36 -5.99
N PRO A 70 -13.08 12.62 -4.97
CA PRO A 70 -14.40 12.01 -4.88
C PRO A 70 -15.35 12.68 -5.89
N ASP A 71 -16.04 11.86 -6.68
CA ASP A 71 -17.10 12.27 -7.60
C ASP A 71 -18.39 11.59 -7.15
N ASN A 72 -19.14 12.30 -6.30
CA ASN A 72 -20.36 11.77 -5.69
C ASN A 72 -21.49 11.59 -6.70
N GLU A 73 -21.52 12.39 -7.77
CA GLU A 73 -22.54 12.28 -8.82
C GLU A 73 -22.39 10.97 -9.61
N LYS A 74 -21.15 10.58 -9.91
CA LYS A 74 -20.84 9.33 -10.59
C LYS A 74 -20.62 8.15 -9.65
N ALA A 75 -20.72 8.37 -8.34
CA ALA A 75 -20.40 7.40 -7.30
C ALA A 75 -19.01 6.75 -7.49
N VAL A 76 -18.00 7.56 -7.81
CA VAL A 76 -16.61 7.09 -7.98
C VAL A 76 -15.63 7.88 -7.12
N LEU A 77 -14.55 7.24 -6.72
CA LEU A 77 -13.38 7.87 -6.12
C LEU A 77 -12.23 7.73 -7.13
N LYS A 78 -11.86 8.84 -7.77
CA LYS A 78 -10.79 8.87 -8.77
C LYS A 78 -9.45 8.98 -8.05
N VAL A 79 -8.51 8.14 -8.46
CA VAL A 79 -7.13 8.15 -8.02
C VAL A 79 -6.25 8.36 -9.24
N CYS A 80 -5.69 9.56 -9.38
CA CYS A 80 -4.89 9.97 -10.53
C CYS A 80 -3.41 9.96 -10.16
N ILE A 81 -2.69 8.90 -10.55
CA ILE A 81 -1.25 8.74 -10.31
C ILE A 81 -0.48 9.69 -11.22
N HIS A 82 0.46 10.44 -10.69
CA HIS A 82 1.29 11.35 -11.48
C HIS A 82 2.26 10.58 -12.40
N ASN A 83 2.72 11.26 -13.45
CA ASN A 83 3.62 10.65 -14.43
C ASN A 83 4.94 10.21 -13.80
N MET A 84 5.41 9.02 -14.20
CA MET A 84 6.72 8.50 -13.84
C MET A 84 7.81 9.13 -14.71
N THR A 85 9.06 9.02 -14.26
CA THR A 85 10.25 9.55 -14.95
C THR A 85 10.49 8.94 -16.35
N SER A 86 9.84 7.83 -16.69
CA SER A 86 10.01 7.15 -17.99
C SER A 86 8.66 6.84 -18.64
N PRO A 87 8.48 7.14 -19.95
CA PRO A 87 7.29 6.75 -20.71
C PRO A 87 7.02 5.25 -20.70
N ARG A 88 8.07 4.43 -20.60
CA ARG A 88 7.93 2.97 -20.47
C ARG A 88 7.27 2.59 -19.15
N ASN A 89 7.61 3.26 -18.05
CA ASN A 89 7.02 3.02 -16.74
C ASN A 89 5.56 3.48 -16.71
N ASN A 90 5.23 4.61 -17.35
CA ASN A 90 3.85 5.07 -17.51
C ASN A 90 2.97 4.00 -18.15
N ARG A 91 3.43 3.34 -19.23
CA ARG A 91 2.69 2.23 -19.86
C ARG A 91 2.45 1.05 -18.92
N TYR A 92 3.36 0.78 -17.98
CA TYR A 92 3.16 -0.27 -16.97
C TYR A 92 2.13 0.16 -15.92
N VAL A 93 2.14 1.42 -15.50
CA VAL A 93 1.15 1.99 -14.57
C VAL A 93 -0.23 2.00 -15.20
N GLU A 94 -0.37 2.43 -16.46
CA GLU A 94 -1.65 2.41 -17.19
C GLU A 94 -2.26 1.00 -17.26
N LYS A 95 -1.43 -0.01 -17.56
CA LYS A 95 -1.86 -1.42 -17.56
C LYS A 95 -2.31 -1.87 -16.17
N LEU A 96 -1.59 -1.47 -15.13
CA LEU A 96 -1.98 -1.77 -13.75
C LEU A 96 -3.31 -1.12 -13.40
N CYS A 97 -3.48 0.16 -13.73
CA CYS A 97 -4.74 0.90 -13.53
C CYS A 97 -5.91 0.20 -14.19
N LYS A 98 -5.73 -0.30 -15.43
CA LYS A 98 -6.76 -1.08 -16.13
C LYS A 98 -7.19 -2.32 -15.32
N VAL A 99 -6.23 -3.14 -14.88
CA VAL A 99 -6.51 -4.36 -14.09
C VAL A 99 -7.20 -4.01 -12.76
N LEU A 100 -6.77 -2.93 -12.10
CA LEU A 100 -7.41 -2.47 -10.86
C LEU A 100 -8.85 -1.99 -11.12
N ASN A 101 -9.10 -1.29 -12.22
CA ASN A 101 -10.44 -0.81 -12.57
C ASN A 101 -11.40 -1.96 -12.94
N GLU A 102 -10.89 -3.04 -13.54
CA GLU A 102 -11.64 -4.27 -13.84
C GLU A 102 -12.12 -5.01 -12.58
N SER A 103 -11.49 -4.76 -11.42
CA SER A 103 -11.94 -5.36 -10.15
C SER A 103 -13.24 -4.77 -9.60
N GLU A 104 -13.69 -3.64 -10.15
CA GLU A 104 -14.88 -2.89 -9.71
C GLU A 104 -14.92 -2.62 -8.19
N THR A 105 -13.74 -2.47 -7.58
CA THR A 105 -13.61 -2.36 -6.13
C THR A 105 -14.31 -1.11 -5.61
N THR A 106 -15.15 -1.29 -4.60
CA THR A 106 -15.78 -0.20 -3.85
C THR A 106 -14.91 0.20 -2.66
N PHE A 107 -14.71 1.49 -2.45
CA PHE A 107 -13.90 2.00 -1.34
C PHE A 107 -14.60 1.70 0.01
N PRO A 108 -13.90 1.08 0.98
CA PRO A 108 -14.51 0.63 2.23
C PRO A 108 -15.25 1.74 2.98
N GLY A 109 -16.45 1.41 3.47
CA GLY A 109 -17.29 2.36 4.22
C GLY A 109 -17.99 3.42 3.37
N THR A 110 -17.97 3.29 2.04
CA THR A 110 -18.63 4.21 1.10
C THR A 110 -19.31 3.44 -0.03
N ASN A 111 -20.06 4.16 -0.88
CA ASN A 111 -20.58 3.65 -2.15
C ASN A 111 -19.75 4.12 -3.35
N LEU A 112 -18.52 4.61 -3.13
CA LEU A 112 -17.67 5.14 -4.19
C LEU A 112 -16.83 4.02 -4.79
N ARG A 113 -16.99 3.76 -6.08
CA ARG A 113 -16.15 2.82 -6.83
C ARG A 113 -14.78 3.44 -7.13
N LEU A 114 -13.71 2.71 -6.86
CA LEU A 114 -12.35 3.14 -7.16
C LEU A 114 -12.09 3.16 -8.67
N ILE A 115 -11.55 4.28 -9.15
CA ILE A 115 -11.09 4.44 -10.53
C ILE A 115 -9.68 5.00 -10.55
N TYR A 116 -8.74 4.20 -11.03
CA TYR A 116 -7.33 4.52 -11.17
C TYR A 116 -7.02 5.02 -12.57
N ASN A 117 -6.30 6.13 -12.66
CA ASN A 117 -5.80 6.70 -13.91
C ASN A 117 -4.36 7.18 -13.73
N LEU A 118 -3.64 7.33 -14.84
CA LEU A 118 -2.41 8.12 -14.90
C LEU A 118 -2.78 9.54 -15.35
N VAL A 119 -2.19 10.57 -14.73
CA VAL A 119 -2.40 11.95 -15.16
C VAL A 119 -1.90 12.09 -16.60
N SER A 120 -2.83 12.36 -17.52
CA SER A 120 -2.49 12.71 -18.89
C SER A 120 -2.04 14.16 -18.91
N ASN A 121 -0.78 14.39 -19.28
CA ASN A 121 -0.25 15.72 -19.54
C ASN A 121 -0.80 16.26 -20.88
#